data_AF-A0A238VDE2-F1
#
_entry.id   AF-A0A238VDE2-F1
#
_cell.length_a   1.000
_cell.length_b   1.000
_cell.length_c   1.000
_cell.angle_alpha   90.00
_cell.angle_beta   90.00
_cell.angle_gamma   90.00
#
_symmetry.space_group_name_H-M   'P 1'
#
loop_
_entity.id
_entity.type
_entity.pdbx_description
1 polymer ?
#
loop_
_entity_poly.entity_id
_entity_poly.type
_entity_poly.pdbx_seq_one_letter_code
_entity_poly.pdbx_strand_id
1 'polypeptide(L)'
;MKEKVMILFMIFTIIGTAQKKKNGTIYIEHPAIKVVEEMEKAFAAGNKDKVASYVSEDFKSYNGSDTNKDAKGKTKENLLNNVTFWKENISYLKIERSAGAYPDALEYKDTTNDDVVWVQTWTHLTGVHNKTGVKLDMPFHRLYVVNKDNKIQTMINYFDESVYDEIGASFTERKNGTIYNHHENINKVRRMIHAFENDDLEIAYKFYDEKCKFKNIHMPLNETYTLEESIEGDLKFKEKFEINSIDIQGYPDYLNYGIRDSKVVQSWWIVRLTRKSDQKKINVPIMFLHDFNDDGMITMESAYYSAKLLED
;
A
#
# COMPACT_ATOMS: atom_id res chain seq x y z
N MET A 1 4.59 -37.85 68.20
CA MET A 1 4.09 -37.13 67.00
C MET A 1 4.53 -35.68 67.10
N LYS A 2 5.04 -35.08 66.01
CA LYS A 2 5.24 -33.61 65.81
C LYS A 2 6.26 -32.95 66.77
N GLU A 3 6.86 -31.78 66.53
CA GLU A 3 7.18 -30.92 65.36
C GLU A 3 8.21 -29.89 65.92
N LYS A 4 9.26 -29.37 65.26
CA LYS A 4 9.86 -29.48 63.90
C LYS A 4 11.41 -29.39 64.05
N VAL A 5 12.17 -29.79 63.01
CA VAL A 5 13.57 -29.34 62.81
C VAL A 5 13.57 -28.40 61.59
N MET A 6 13.94 -27.14 61.79
CA MET A 6 13.89 -26.12 60.75
C MET A 6 15.17 -26.13 59.91
N ILE A 7 15.18 -26.91 58.82
CA ILE A 7 16.28 -26.89 57.85
C ILE A 7 16.17 -25.61 57.01
N LEU A 8 17.03 -24.64 57.30
CA LEU A 8 17.12 -23.38 56.56
C LEU A 8 17.91 -23.60 55.25
N PHE A 9 17.24 -24.09 54.21
CA PHE A 9 17.80 -24.13 52.86
C PHE A 9 17.89 -22.70 52.29
N MET A 10 19.02 -22.02 52.52
CA MET A 10 19.36 -20.81 51.77
C MET A 10 19.68 -21.18 50.32
N ILE A 11 18.64 -21.23 49.48
CA ILE A 11 18.82 -21.16 48.03
C ILE A 11 19.24 -19.72 47.74
N PHE A 12 20.56 -19.49 47.69
CA PHE A 12 21.12 -18.29 47.07
C PHE A 12 20.81 -18.36 45.57
N THR A 13 19.67 -17.79 45.17
CA THR A 13 19.46 -17.35 43.80
C THR A 13 20.45 -16.22 43.52
N ILE A 14 21.65 -16.60 43.10
CA ILE A 14 22.56 -15.69 42.41
C ILE A 14 21.85 -15.33 41.11
N ILE A 15 21.03 -14.28 41.15
CA ILE A 15 20.53 -13.59 39.97
C ILE A 15 21.77 -12.94 39.36
N GLY A 16 22.49 -13.72 38.56
CA GLY A 16 23.61 -13.25 37.77
C GLY A 16 23.07 -12.26 36.74
N THR A 17 23.04 -10.99 37.11
CA THR A 17 22.84 -9.91 36.16
C THR A 17 24.01 -9.97 35.19
N ALA A 18 23.77 -10.54 34.00
CA ALA A 18 24.79 -10.71 32.98
C ALA A 18 25.53 -9.38 32.78
N GLN A 19 26.83 -9.38 33.08
CA GLN A 19 27.59 -8.15 33.26
C GLN A 19 27.65 -7.40 31.92
N LYS A 20 26.91 -6.29 31.82
CA LYS A 20 26.74 -5.55 30.56
C LYS A 20 28.10 -5.02 30.08
N LYS A 21 28.64 -5.60 29.01
CA LYS A 21 29.88 -5.15 28.38
C LYS A 21 29.61 -3.96 27.46
N LYS A 22 30.13 -2.77 27.79
CA LYS A 22 30.02 -1.57 26.94
C LYS A 22 30.87 -1.76 25.67
N ASN A 23 30.22 -1.84 24.50
CA ASN A 23 30.91 -2.05 23.21
C ASN A 23 31.25 -0.76 22.43
N GLY A 24 30.79 0.39 22.90
CA GLY A 24 30.90 1.66 22.17
C GLY A 24 30.19 2.81 22.88
N THR A 25 30.15 3.97 22.25
CA THR A 25 29.29 5.11 22.63
C THR A 25 28.37 5.44 21.47
N ILE A 26 27.12 5.81 21.77
CA ILE A 26 26.11 6.22 20.78
C ILE A 26 25.88 7.72 20.96
N TYR A 27 25.82 8.46 19.86
CA TYR A 27 25.64 9.91 19.82
C TYR A 27 24.48 10.29 18.89
N ILE A 28 23.58 11.14 19.39
CA ILE A 28 22.49 11.76 18.62
C ILE A 28 22.97 13.00 17.82
N GLU A 29 24.12 13.56 18.18
CA GLU A 29 24.79 14.66 17.47
C GLU A 29 26.24 14.25 17.21
N HIS A 30 26.63 14.17 15.93
CA HIS A 30 27.97 13.79 15.51
C HIS A 30 28.29 14.32 14.08
N PRO A 31 29.54 14.73 13.76
CA PRO A 31 29.90 15.19 12.42
C PRO A 31 29.57 14.21 11.29
N ALA A 32 29.68 12.90 11.55
CA ALA A 32 29.32 11.84 10.60
C ALA A 32 27.82 11.85 10.22
N ILE A 33 26.92 12.12 11.18
CA ILE A 33 25.47 12.26 10.92
C ILE A 33 25.24 13.39 9.92
N LYS A 34 25.86 14.55 10.16
CA LYS A 34 25.72 15.72 9.29
C LYS A 34 26.17 15.42 7.85
N VAL A 35 27.28 14.70 7.68
CA VAL A 35 27.76 14.28 6.34
C VAL A 35 26.77 13.34 5.64
N VAL A 36 26.21 12.37 6.36
CA VAL A 36 25.17 11.48 5.82
C VAL A 36 23.94 12.26 5.35
N GLU A 37 23.40 13.14 6.20
CA GLU A 37 22.20 13.92 5.86
C GLU A 37 22.44 14.92 4.73
N GLU A 38 23.60 15.57 4.68
CA GLU A 38 23.93 16.49 3.59
C GLU A 38 24.16 15.75 2.26
N MET A 39 24.65 14.50 2.31
CA MET A 39 24.77 13.62 1.14
C MET A 39 23.40 13.17 0.65
N GLU A 40 22.49 12.71 1.52
CA GLU A 40 21.12 12.35 1.14
C GLU A 40 20.34 13.54 0.54
N LYS A 41 20.48 14.74 1.13
CA LYS A 41 19.92 15.98 0.57
C LYS A 41 20.52 16.33 -0.80
N ALA A 42 21.82 16.13 -0.98
CA ALA A 42 22.48 16.33 -2.28
C ALA A 42 22.03 15.30 -3.34
N PHE A 43 21.79 14.04 -2.93
CA PHE A 43 21.23 12.99 -3.77
C PHE A 43 19.82 13.35 -4.24
N ALA A 44 18.92 13.71 -3.31
CA ALA A 44 17.55 14.11 -3.62
C ALA A 44 17.48 15.35 -4.53
N ALA A 45 18.42 16.29 -4.37
CA ALA A 45 18.58 17.46 -5.23
C ALA A 45 19.23 17.17 -6.60
N GLY A 46 19.63 15.93 -6.88
CA GLY A 46 20.31 15.56 -8.13
C GLY A 46 21.66 16.27 -8.31
N ASN A 47 22.38 16.53 -7.22
CA ASN A 47 23.66 17.23 -7.22
C ASN A 47 24.83 16.23 -7.11
N LYS A 48 25.25 15.71 -8.27
CA LYS A 48 26.30 14.70 -8.42
C LYS A 48 27.63 15.14 -7.78
N ASP A 49 28.08 16.36 -8.03
CA ASP A 49 29.37 16.86 -7.52
C ASP A 49 29.36 16.97 -5.98
N LYS A 50 28.24 17.43 -5.41
CA LYS A 50 28.08 17.51 -3.96
C LYS A 50 28.03 16.12 -3.32
N VAL A 51 27.32 15.15 -3.91
CA VAL A 51 27.38 13.73 -3.45
C VAL A 51 28.80 13.18 -3.52
N ALA A 52 29.52 13.42 -4.63
CA ALA A 52 30.91 12.98 -4.82
C ALA A 52 31.86 13.54 -3.74
N SER A 53 31.57 14.74 -3.22
CA SER A 53 32.36 15.39 -2.17
C SER A 53 32.20 14.77 -0.77
N TYR A 54 31.13 14.00 -0.51
CA TYR A 54 30.85 13.38 0.79
C TYR A 54 31.30 11.92 0.89
N VAL A 55 31.61 11.26 -0.23
CA VAL A 55 32.01 9.84 -0.28
C VAL A 55 33.51 9.68 -0.58
N SER A 56 34.14 8.66 -0.01
CA SER A 56 35.55 8.34 -0.27
C SER A 56 35.76 7.85 -1.71
N GLU A 57 37.01 7.79 -2.18
CA GLU A 57 37.32 7.29 -3.53
C GLU A 57 37.08 5.78 -3.68
N ASP A 58 37.33 5.01 -2.62
CA ASP A 58 37.12 3.57 -2.54
C ASP A 58 35.68 3.16 -2.19
N PHE A 59 34.74 4.12 -2.16
CA PHE A 59 33.37 3.92 -1.69
C PHE A 59 32.67 2.69 -2.26
N LYS A 60 31.95 1.98 -1.37
CA LYS A 60 31.10 0.82 -1.69
C LYS A 60 29.68 0.95 -1.16
N SER A 61 28.70 0.65 -2.00
CA SER A 61 27.31 0.43 -1.53
C SER A 61 26.80 -0.99 -1.78
N TYR A 62 26.02 -1.49 -0.82
CA TYR A 62 25.46 -2.84 -0.81
C TYR A 62 23.94 -2.79 -0.62
N ASN A 63 23.22 -3.75 -1.20
CA ASN A 63 21.89 -4.13 -0.70
C ASN A 63 22.14 -5.14 0.43
N GLY A 64 21.67 -4.83 1.64
CA GLY A 64 21.83 -5.69 2.82
C GLY A 64 20.97 -6.94 2.81
N SER A 65 20.01 -7.03 1.87
CA SER A 65 19.20 -8.20 1.57
C SER A 65 19.75 -9.06 0.41
N ASP A 66 20.89 -8.68 -0.19
CA ASP A 66 21.51 -9.46 -1.27
C ASP A 66 21.98 -10.84 -0.76
N THR A 67 21.63 -11.89 -1.50
CA THR A 67 22.00 -13.28 -1.18
C THR A 67 23.25 -13.75 -1.92
N ASN A 68 23.78 -12.95 -2.86
CA ASN A 68 24.98 -13.24 -3.61
C ASN A 68 26.25 -13.06 -2.76
N LYS A 69 26.82 -14.19 -2.33
CA LYS A 69 28.05 -14.25 -1.51
C LYS A 69 29.29 -13.64 -2.18
N ASP A 70 29.28 -13.49 -3.51
CA ASP A 70 30.38 -12.92 -4.29
C ASP A 70 30.22 -11.43 -4.59
N ALA A 71 29.13 -10.79 -4.14
CA ALA A 71 28.85 -9.38 -4.40
C ALA A 71 29.98 -8.43 -3.92
N LYS A 72 30.54 -7.64 -4.84
CA LYS A 72 31.68 -6.74 -4.57
C LYS A 72 31.28 -5.29 -4.23
N GLY A 73 29.98 -5.04 -4.04
CA GLY A 73 29.40 -3.70 -3.85
C GLY A 73 29.46 -2.82 -5.10
N LYS A 74 28.51 -1.88 -5.22
CA LYS A 74 28.51 -0.83 -6.25
C LYS A 74 29.55 0.25 -5.89
N THR A 75 30.20 0.85 -6.88
CA THR A 75 31.29 1.82 -6.70
C THR A 75 30.78 3.25 -6.49
N LYS A 76 31.70 4.17 -6.15
CA LYS A 76 31.48 5.63 -6.22
C LYS A 76 30.82 6.05 -7.53
N GLU A 77 31.34 5.60 -8.67
CA GLU A 77 30.79 5.90 -9.99
C GLU A 77 29.34 5.43 -10.14
N ASN A 78 29.01 4.21 -9.66
CA ASN A 78 27.64 3.71 -9.70
C ASN A 78 26.68 4.58 -8.86
N LEU A 79 27.10 5.02 -7.67
CA LEU A 79 26.32 5.96 -6.86
C LEU A 79 26.08 7.28 -7.61
N LEU A 80 27.12 7.85 -8.23
CA LEU A 80 27.02 9.10 -8.96
C LEU A 80 26.17 8.99 -10.23
N ASN A 81 26.17 7.84 -10.89
CA ASN A 81 25.29 7.57 -12.03
C ASN A 81 23.85 7.35 -11.58
N ASN A 82 23.63 6.78 -10.39
CA ASN A 82 22.31 6.77 -9.77
C ASN A 82 21.80 8.19 -9.48
N VAL A 83 22.61 9.11 -8.95
CA VAL A 83 22.18 10.52 -8.74
C VAL A 83 21.63 11.14 -10.04
N THR A 84 22.29 10.91 -11.17
CA THR A 84 21.82 11.35 -12.49
C THR A 84 20.53 10.64 -12.89
N PHE A 85 20.49 9.30 -12.85
CA PHE A 85 19.30 8.52 -13.21
C PHE A 85 18.05 8.95 -12.43
N TRP A 86 18.19 9.11 -11.11
CA TRP A 86 17.09 9.50 -10.23
C TRP A 86 16.58 10.92 -10.54
N LYS A 87 17.48 11.87 -10.80
CA LYS A 87 17.14 13.23 -11.22
C LYS A 87 16.36 13.28 -12.54
N GLU A 88 16.74 12.43 -13.48
CA GLU A 88 16.15 12.40 -14.84
C GLU A 88 14.84 11.62 -14.91
N ASN A 89 14.69 10.58 -14.09
CA ASN A 89 13.59 9.61 -14.19
C ASN A 89 12.57 9.68 -13.05
N ILE A 90 12.82 10.43 -11.96
CA ILE A 90 11.91 10.52 -10.81
C ILE A 90 11.49 11.97 -10.55
N SER A 91 10.21 12.28 -10.74
CA SER A 91 9.61 13.56 -10.33
C SER A 91 9.32 13.55 -8.83
N TYR A 92 9.35 14.74 -8.23
CA TYR A 92 9.02 14.97 -6.81
C TYR A 92 9.88 14.15 -5.83
N LEU A 93 11.11 13.79 -6.23
CA LEU A 93 12.03 13.02 -5.39
C LEU A 93 12.30 13.74 -4.07
N LYS A 94 12.03 13.05 -2.96
CA LYS A 94 12.39 13.47 -1.61
C LYS A 94 13.04 12.32 -0.86
N ILE A 95 13.99 12.66 0.01
CA ILE A 95 14.53 11.77 1.03
C ILE A 95 14.46 12.54 2.34
N GLU A 96 13.62 12.09 3.25
CA GLU A 96 13.38 12.69 4.57
C GLU A 96 13.62 11.63 5.65
N ARG A 97 13.82 12.03 6.92
CA ARG A 97 13.86 11.05 8.02
C ARG A 97 12.48 10.40 8.17
N SER A 98 12.43 9.10 8.45
CA SER A 98 11.17 8.45 8.81
C SER A 98 10.60 9.07 10.09
N ALA A 99 9.28 9.12 10.23
CA ALA A 99 8.65 9.74 11.40
C ALA A 99 9.11 9.07 12.72
N GLY A 100 9.61 9.86 13.67
CA GLY A 100 10.16 9.38 14.93
C GLY A 100 11.59 8.80 14.85
N ALA A 101 12.19 8.71 13.67
CA ALA A 101 13.57 8.25 13.51
C ALA A 101 14.59 9.37 13.76
N TYR A 102 15.67 9.00 14.45
CA TYR A 102 16.87 9.82 14.61
C TYR A 102 18.07 9.01 14.10
N PRO A 103 18.98 9.64 13.34
CA PRO A 103 20.23 8.99 12.97
C PRO A 103 21.13 8.89 14.20
N ASP A 104 21.58 7.68 14.51
CA ASP A 104 22.53 7.40 15.60
C ASP A 104 23.94 7.24 15.03
N ALA A 105 24.92 7.91 15.63
CA ALA A 105 26.34 7.65 15.38
C ALA A 105 26.90 6.69 16.44
N LEU A 106 27.58 5.63 16.02
CA LEU A 106 28.17 4.62 16.87
C LEU A 106 29.69 4.64 16.72
N GLU A 107 30.38 4.96 17.80
CA GLU A 107 31.83 4.75 17.96
C GLU A 107 32.05 3.45 18.73
N TYR A 108 32.70 2.48 18.11
CA TYR A 108 33.02 1.20 18.75
C TYR A 108 34.31 1.29 19.57
N LYS A 109 34.50 0.33 20.49
CA LYS A 109 35.71 0.17 21.30
C LYS A 109 36.63 -0.95 20.85
N ASP A 110 36.25 -1.70 19.82
CA ASP A 110 37.06 -2.77 19.27
C ASP A 110 38.10 -2.24 18.27
N THR A 111 39.23 -2.92 18.17
CA THR A 111 40.36 -2.57 17.29
C THR A 111 40.10 -2.90 15.81
N THR A 112 38.83 -3.08 15.43
CA THR A 112 38.40 -3.38 14.06
C THR A 112 37.57 -2.21 13.49
N ASN A 113 37.04 -1.35 14.36
CA ASN A 113 36.19 -0.22 14.01
C ASN A 113 36.57 1.06 14.79
N ASP A 114 37.76 1.13 15.39
CA ASP A 114 38.22 2.29 16.18
C ASP A 114 38.67 3.49 15.32
N ASP A 115 38.78 3.31 14.00
CA ASP A 115 39.10 4.36 13.03
C ASP A 115 37.89 4.85 12.19
N VAL A 116 36.69 4.30 12.44
CA VAL A 116 35.46 4.60 11.71
C VAL A 116 34.28 4.89 12.64
N VAL A 117 33.33 5.68 12.14
CA VAL A 117 32.04 5.92 12.80
C VAL A 117 30.93 5.33 11.95
N TRP A 118 30.13 4.47 12.56
CA TRP A 118 28.93 3.94 11.93
C TRP A 118 27.78 4.94 12.14
N VAL A 119 27.00 5.24 11.10
CA VAL A 119 25.77 6.02 11.23
C VAL A 119 24.59 5.15 10.79
N GLN A 120 23.67 4.91 11.71
CA GLN A 120 22.45 4.16 11.47
C GLN A 120 21.28 5.13 11.32
N THR A 121 20.48 5.01 10.26
CA THR A 121 19.31 5.88 10.04
C THR A 121 18.15 5.13 9.40
N TRP A 122 16.96 5.70 9.55
CA TRP A 122 15.76 5.34 8.80
C TRP A 122 15.28 6.56 8.02
N THR A 123 15.21 6.41 6.70
CA THR A 123 14.75 7.47 5.81
C THR A 123 13.61 7.00 4.93
N HIS A 124 12.73 7.92 4.57
CA HIS A 124 11.60 7.68 3.69
C HIS A 124 11.90 8.35 2.37
N LEU A 125 12.06 7.54 1.32
CA LEU A 125 12.21 8.01 -0.04
C LEU A 125 10.84 8.05 -0.70
N THR A 126 10.48 9.18 -1.31
CA THR A 126 9.22 9.33 -2.06
C THR A 126 9.47 9.98 -3.42
N GLY A 127 8.58 9.73 -4.38
CA GLY A 127 8.62 10.31 -5.72
C GLY A 127 7.63 9.65 -6.67
N VAL A 128 7.71 9.96 -7.96
CA VAL A 128 6.93 9.32 -9.03
C VAL A 128 7.84 9.05 -10.22
N HIS A 129 7.85 7.81 -10.73
CA HIS A 129 8.65 7.47 -11.91
C HIS A 129 8.04 8.08 -13.18
N ASN A 130 8.81 8.94 -13.85
CA ASN A 130 8.38 9.84 -14.93
C ASN A 130 7.68 9.14 -16.09
N LYS A 131 8.11 7.92 -16.43
CA LYS A 131 7.62 7.20 -17.60
C LYS A 131 6.45 6.24 -17.32
N THR A 132 6.34 5.70 -16.11
CA THR A 132 5.30 4.71 -15.78
C THR A 132 4.23 5.22 -14.82
N GLY A 133 4.46 6.37 -14.17
CA GLY A 133 3.55 6.91 -13.16
C GLY A 133 3.55 6.14 -11.83
N VAL A 134 4.35 5.07 -11.71
CA VAL A 134 4.48 4.30 -10.46
C VAL A 134 4.99 5.22 -9.35
N LYS A 135 4.23 5.26 -8.24
CA LYS A 135 4.60 6.02 -7.04
C LYS A 135 5.72 5.29 -6.31
N LEU A 136 6.76 6.03 -5.97
CA LEU A 136 7.79 5.58 -5.04
C LEU A 136 7.35 5.99 -3.63
N ASP A 137 7.23 5.02 -2.75
CA ASP A 137 6.84 5.19 -1.35
C ASP A 137 7.64 4.19 -0.50
N MET A 138 8.91 4.50 -0.31
CA MET A 138 9.93 3.51 0.06
C MET A 138 10.57 3.84 1.41
N PRO A 139 10.25 3.09 2.49
CA PRO A 139 11.03 3.13 3.70
C PRO A 139 12.40 2.45 3.47
N PHE A 140 13.47 3.14 3.83
CA PHE A 140 14.84 2.64 3.82
C PHE A 140 15.38 2.58 5.25
N HIS A 141 15.99 1.46 5.60
CA HIS A 141 16.98 1.41 6.67
C HIS A 141 18.37 1.50 6.04
N ARG A 142 19.22 2.40 6.53
CA ARG A 142 20.57 2.60 6.01
C ARG A 142 21.61 2.59 7.12
N LEU A 143 22.69 1.84 6.87
CA LEU A 143 23.92 1.89 7.65
C LEU A 143 25.00 2.54 6.78
N TYR A 144 25.68 3.54 7.34
CA TYR A 144 26.81 4.20 6.72
C TYR A 144 28.05 3.95 7.56
N VAL A 145 29.20 3.80 6.91
CA VAL A 145 30.51 3.83 7.59
C VAL A 145 31.22 5.08 7.12
N VAL A 146 31.60 5.94 8.07
CA VAL A 146 32.29 7.21 7.84
C VAL A 146 33.71 7.09 8.38
N ASN A 147 34.69 7.40 7.55
CA ASN A 147 36.11 7.33 7.91
C ASN A 147 36.59 8.58 8.65
N LYS A 148 37.82 8.53 9.18
CA LYS A 148 38.50 9.64 9.86
C LYS A 148 38.56 10.97 9.08
N ASP A 149 38.51 10.93 7.74
CA ASP A 149 38.50 12.12 6.88
C ASP A 149 37.08 12.69 6.71
N ASN A 150 36.13 12.20 7.52
CA ASN A 150 34.70 12.50 7.51
C ASN A 150 34.06 12.26 6.12
N LYS A 151 34.48 11.18 5.45
CA LYS A 151 33.91 10.69 4.19
C LYS A 151 33.18 9.37 4.41
N ILE A 152 32.03 9.22 3.77
CA ILE A 152 31.30 7.94 3.72
C ILE A 152 32.09 6.98 2.84
N GLN A 153 32.56 5.86 3.40
CA GLN A 153 33.23 4.79 2.66
C GLN A 153 32.31 3.61 2.36
N THR A 154 31.31 3.37 3.20
CA THR A 154 30.33 2.28 3.00
C THR A 154 28.91 2.77 3.17
N MET A 155 27.98 2.25 2.36
CA MET A 155 26.53 2.41 2.50
C MET A 155 25.82 1.07 2.32
N ILE A 156 25.16 0.56 3.34
CA ILE A 156 24.34 -0.66 3.29
C ILE A 156 22.87 -0.23 3.33
N ASN A 157 22.10 -0.66 2.34
CA ASN A 157 20.69 -0.29 2.19
C ASN A 157 19.79 -1.51 2.39
N TYR A 158 18.73 -1.35 3.17
CA TYR A 158 17.63 -2.32 3.28
C TYR A 158 16.33 -1.60 2.94
N PHE A 159 15.58 -2.11 1.97
CA PHE A 159 14.34 -1.54 1.44
C PHE A 159 13.55 -2.66 0.75
N ASP A 160 12.27 -2.41 0.47
CA ASP A 160 11.46 -3.28 -0.38
C ASP A 160 11.78 -3.01 -1.87
N GLU A 161 12.14 -4.06 -2.61
CA GLU A 161 12.47 -3.96 -4.04
C GLU A 161 11.22 -3.98 -4.95
N SER A 162 10.04 -4.32 -4.41
CA SER A 162 8.79 -4.47 -5.18
C SER A 162 8.40 -3.25 -6.04
N VAL A 163 8.78 -2.05 -5.60
CA VAL A 163 8.56 -0.80 -6.34
C VAL A 163 9.37 -0.77 -7.65
N TYR A 164 10.57 -1.33 -7.68
CA TYR A 164 11.36 -1.46 -8.91
C TYR A 164 10.83 -2.55 -9.82
N ASP A 165 10.33 -3.65 -9.27
CA ASP A 165 9.65 -4.71 -10.03
C ASP A 165 8.41 -4.17 -10.74
N GLU A 166 7.60 -3.35 -10.07
CA GLU A 166 6.41 -2.71 -10.66
C GLU A 166 6.79 -1.67 -11.72
N ILE A 167 7.82 -0.85 -11.47
CA ILE A 167 8.40 0.03 -12.50
C ILE A 167 8.82 -0.78 -13.73
N GLY A 168 9.55 -1.89 -13.54
CA GLY A 168 10.00 -2.76 -14.62
C GLY A 168 8.84 -3.43 -15.38
N ALA A 169 7.86 -3.95 -14.65
CA ALA A 169 6.65 -4.56 -15.20
C ALA A 169 5.86 -3.59 -16.09
N SER A 170 5.76 -2.34 -15.67
CA SER A 170 5.07 -1.25 -16.37
C SER A 170 5.67 -0.86 -17.74
N PHE A 171 6.85 -1.37 -18.12
CA PHE A 171 7.38 -1.23 -19.49
C PHE A 171 6.86 -2.28 -20.47
N THR A 172 6.07 -3.26 -20.01
CA THR A 172 5.55 -4.37 -20.82
C THR A 172 4.02 -4.32 -20.90
N GLU A 173 3.47 -4.43 -22.10
CA GLU A 173 2.03 -4.64 -22.26
C GLU A 173 1.65 -6.04 -21.73
N ARG A 174 0.60 -6.11 -20.92
CA ARG A 174 0.11 -7.35 -20.32
C ARG A 174 -1.41 -7.43 -20.43
N LYS A 175 -1.93 -8.63 -20.64
CA LYS A 175 -3.37 -8.92 -20.60
C LYS A 175 -3.74 -9.44 -19.22
N ASN A 176 -4.87 -9.00 -18.68
CA ASN A 176 -5.42 -9.50 -17.42
C ASN A 176 -6.83 -10.10 -17.65
N GLY A 177 -6.86 -11.31 -18.22
CA GLY A 177 -8.10 -12.03 -18.47
C GLY A 177 -8.84 -11.64 -19.75
N THR A 178 -10.16 -11.83 -19.75
CA THR A 178 -11.05 -11.71 -20.91
C THR A 178 -12.28 -10.85 -20.59
N ILE A 179 -12.65 -9.98 -21.52
CA ILE A 179 -13.86 -9.16 -21.48
C ILE A 179 -14.93 -9.73 -22.42
N TYR A 180 -16.18 -9.78 -21.96
CA TYR A 180 -17.33 -10.27 -22.71
C TYR A 180 -18.45 -9.22 -22.70
N ASN A 181 -19.01 -8.88 -23.86
CA ASN A 181 -20.20 -8.03 -23.98
C ASN A 181 -21.52 -8.82 -24.00
N HIS A 182 -21.43 -10.15 -24.12
CA HIS A 182 -22.55 -11.09 -24.02
C HIS A 182 -22.11 -12.30 -23.19
N HIS A 183 -22.73 -12.49 -22.03
CA HIS A 183 -22.42 -13.57 -21.09
C HIS A 183 -23.63 -13.81 -20.18
N GLU A 184 -23.78 -15.02 -19.63
CA GLU A 184 -24.96 -15.33 -18.80
C GLU A 184 -25.02 -14.49 -17.52
N ASN A 185 -23.87 -14.14 -16.93
CA ASN A 185 -23.85 -13.23 -15.77
C ASN A 185 -24.34 -11.81 -16.13
N ILE A 186 -24.18 -11.35 -17.38
CA ILE A 186 -24.79 -10.09 -17.85
C ILE A 186 -26.31 -10.24 -17.93
N ASN A 187 -26.80 -11.40 -18.40
CA ASN A 187 -28.24 -11.68 -18.42
C ASN A 187 -28.83 -11.69 -17.00
N LYS A 188 -28.12 -12.27 -16.02
CA LYS A 188 -28.51 -12.23 -14.60
C LYS A 188 -28.63 -10.80 -14.09
N VAL A 189 -27.62 -9.95 -14.27
CA VAL A 189 -27.68 -8.53 -13.84
C VAL A 189 -28.81 -7.77 -14.55
N ARG A 190 -29.01 -7.96 -15.86
CA ARG A 190 -30.13 -7.33 -16.58
C ARG A 190 -31.49 -7.75 -16.01
N ARG A 191 -31.70 -9.04 -15.78
CA ARG A 191 -32.95 -9.57 -15.22
C ARG A 191 -33.20 -9.06 -13.80
N MET A 192 -32.16 -9.00 -12.97
CA MET A 192 -32.19 -8.45 -11.63
C MET A 192 -32.60 -6.97 -11.60
N ILE A 193 -31.95 -6.11 -12.40
CA ILE A 193 -32.26 -4.67 -12.43
C ILE A 193 -33.67 -4.41 -12.98
N HIS A 194 -34.08 -5.11 -14.05
CA HIS A 194 -35.45 -4.97 -14.54
C HIS A 194 -36.51 -5.59 -13.61
N ALA A 195 -36.13 -6.52 -12.72
CA ALA A 195 -37.02 -7.01 -11.67
C ALA A 195 -37.26 -5.94 -10.60
N PHE A 196 -36.21 -5.20 -10.18
CA PHE A 196 -36.38 -4.01 -9.32
C PHE A 196 -37.26 -2.93 -9.97
N GLU A 197 -37.13 -2.70 -11.28
CA GLU A 197 -37.98 -1.77 -12.04
C GLU A 197 -39.47 -2.18 -12.03
N ASN A 198 -39.76 -3.49 -12.04
CA ASN A 198 -41.12 -4.04 -12.11
C ASN A 198 -41.68 -4.47 -10.74
N ASP A 199 -40.99 -4.11 -9.65
CA ASP A 199 -41.30 -4.51 -8.27
C ASP A 199 -41.39 -6.03 -8.01
N ASP A 200 -40.63 -6.82 -8.77
CA ASP A 200 -40.48 -8.26 -8.58
C ASP A 200 -39.25 -8.53 -7.69
N LEU A 201 -39.43 -8.33 -6.37
CA LEU A 201 -38.35 -8.55 -5.41
C LEU A 201 -37.92 -10.03 -5.32
N GLU A 202 -38.79 -11.00 -5.67
CA GLU A 202 -38.39 -12.41 -5.71
C GLU A 202 -37.35 -12.64 -6.80
N ILE A 203 -37.60 -12.18 -8.03
CA ILE A 203 -36.62 -12.28 -9.11
C ILE A 203 -35.41 -11.39 -8.87
N ALA A 204 -35.58 -10.20 -8.28
CA ALA A 204 -34.48 -9.28 -8.00
C ALA A 204 -33.43 -9.94 -7.09
N TYR A 205 -33.85 -10.51 -5.95
CA TYR A 205 -32.88 -11.09 -5.01
C TYR A 205 -32.42 -12.51 -5.34
N LYS A 206 -33.07 -13.20 -6.28
CA LYS A 206 -32.76 -14.60 -6.68
C LYS A 206 -31.35 -14.84 -7.21
N PHE A 207 -30.64 -13.80 -7.64
CA PHE A 207 -29.30 -13.92 -8.24
C PHE A 207 -28.14 -13.74 -7.24
N TYR A 208 -28.43 -13.36 -5.99
CA TYR A 208 -27.42 -13.20 -4.94
C TYR A 208 -27.18 -14.50 -4.17
N ASP A 209 -25.94 -14.70 -3.75
CA ASP A 209 -25.54 -15.67 -2.73
C ASP A 209 -26.14 -15.26 -1.36
N GLU A 210 -26.50 -16.22 -0.52
CA GLU A 210 -27.05 -15.96 0.82
C GLU A 210 -26.11 -15.10 1.70
N LYS A 211 -24.81 -15.15 1.44
CA LYS A 211 -23.77 -14.39 2.16
C LYS A 211 -23.34 -13.12 1.43
N CYS A 212 -24.05 -12.73 0.36
CA CYS A 212 -23.74 -11.55 -0.43
C CYS A 212 -23.60 -10.29 0.44
N LYS A 213 -22.66 -9.43 0.03
CA LYS A 213 -22.36 -8.15 0.66
C LYS A 213 -22.70 -6.99 -0.26
N PHE A 214 -23.23 -5.92 0.32
CA PHE A 214 -23.64 -4.74 -0.42
C PHE A 214 -22.89 -3.53 0.11
N LYS A 215 -22.36 -2.70 -0.78
CA LYS A 215 -21.70 -1.44 -0.40
C LYS A 215 -21.96 -0.35 -1.43
N ASN A 216 -21.86 0.90 -0.99
CA ASN A 216 -21.91 2.04 -1.90
C ASN A 216 -20.87 3.12 -1.54
N ILE A 217 -20.64 4.06 -2.46
CA ILE A 217 -19.62 5.12 -2.32
C ILE A 217 -19.83 6.06 -1.10
N HIS A 218 -20.99 6.03 -0.44
CA HIS A 218 -21.29 6.86 0.73
C HIS A 218 -21.07 6.14 2.07
N MET A 219 -20.70 4.86 2.06
CA MET A 219 -20.43 4.09 3.28
C MET A 219 -18.97 4.27 3.76
N PRO A 220 -18.70 4.12 5.07
CA PRO A 220 -17.33 4.06 5.59
C PRO A 220 -16.51 2.93 4.98
N LEU A 221 -15.19 3.11 4.95
CA LEU A 221 -14.27 2.12 4.40
C LEU A 221 -14.34 0.80 5.21
N ASN A 222 -14.54 -0.31 4.49
CA ASN A 222 -14.73 -1.67 5.01
C ASN A 222 -16.09 -1.97 5.66
N GLU A 223 -17.07 -1.06 5.59
CA GLU A 223 -18.46 -1.39 5.95
C GLU A 223 -19.24 -1.96 4.77
N THR A 224 -20.15 -2.90 5.06
CA THR A 224 -21.01 -3.58 4.08
C THR A 224 -22.32 -3.98 4.75
N TYR A 225 -23.43 -3.91 4.02
CA TYR A 225 -24.69 -4.53 4.43
C TYR A 225 -24.72 -6.02 4.05
N THR A 226 -25.50 -6.79 4.80
CA THR A 226 -26.00 -8.12 4.44
C THR A 226 -27.14 -8.05 3.43
N LEU A 227 -27.54 -9.19 2.87
CA LEU A 227 -28.72 -9.30 2.01
C LEU A 227 -30.01 -8.84 2.73
N GLU A 228 -30.20 -9.20 4.00
CA GLU A 228 -31.37 -8.79 4.80
C GLU A 228 -31.43 -7.27 4.99
N GLU A 229 -30.30 -6.64 5.36
CA GLU A 229 -30.19 -5.18 5.51
C GLU A 229 -30.39 -4.45 4.16
N SER A 230 -29.94 -5.04 3.04
CA SER A 230 -30.19 -4.47 1.71
C SER A 230 -31.68 -4.51 1.36
N ILE A 231 -32.35 -5.64 1.59
CA ILE A 231 -33.81 -5.78 1.39
C ILE A 231 -34.58 -4.75 2.23
N GLU A 232 -34.21 -4.59 3.51
CA GLU A 232 -34.83 -3.59 4.38
C GLU A 232 -34.57 -2.15 3.87
N GLY A 233 -33.37 -1.88 3.36
CA GLY A 233 -32.98 -0.62 2.75
C GLY A 233 -33.80 -0.28 1.49
N ASP A 234 -33.98 -1.25 0.60
CA ASP A 234 -34.74 -1.08 -0.65
C ASP A 234 -36.24 -0.90 -0.39
N LEU A 235 -36.79 -1.57 0.64
CA LEU A 235 -38.16 -1.32 1.10
C LEU A 235 -38.32 0.13 1.62
N LYS A 236 -37.40 0.61 2.47
CA LYS A 236 -37.37 2.01 2.95
C LYS A 236 -37.15 3.02 1.82
N PHE A 237 -36.41 2.65 0.77
CA PHE A 237 -36.26 3.48 -0.42
C PHE A 237 -37.58 3.61 -1.18
N LYS A 238 -38.29 2.50 -1.38
CA LYS A 238 -39.62 2.47 -2.01
C LYS A 238 -40.71 3.20 -1.21
N GLU A 239 -40.56 3.37 0.10
CA GLU A 239 -41.48 4.25 0.87
C GLU A 239 -41.37 5.72 0.44
N LYS A 240 -40.17 6.16 0.02
CA LYS A 240 -39.86 7.56 -0.33
C LYS A 240 -39.91 7.86 -1.83
N PHE A 241 -39.61 6.87 -2.66
CA PHE A 241 -39.52 7.00 -4.11
C PHE A 241 -40.40 5.99 -4.84
N GLU A 242 -40.87 6.39 -6.01
CA GLU A 242 -41.44 5.52 -7.03
C GLU A 242 -40.41 5.38 -8.15
N ILE A 243 -40.14 4.15 -8.59
CA ILE A 243 -39.26 3.88 -9.74
C ILE A 243 -40.12 3.96 -11.00
N ASN A 244 -39.83 4.94 -11.86
CA ASN A 244 -40.54 5.15 -13.12
C ASN A 244 -39.97 4.29 -14.26
N SER A 245 -38.63 4.18 -14.32
CA SER A 245 -37.92 3.28 -15.24
C SER A 245 -36.44 3.13 -14.84
N ILE A 246 -35.78 2.09 -15.34
CA ILE A 246 -34.32 1.88 -15.21
C ILE A 246 -33.71 1.54 -16.58
N ASP A 247 -33.10 2.53 -17.24
CA ASP A 247 -32.49 2.34 -18.56
C ASP A 247 -31.00 2.01 -18.47
N ILE A 248 -30.52 1.07 -19.30
CA ILE A 248 -29.08 0.83 -19.50
C ILE A 248 -28.44 2.04 -20.17
N GLN A 249 -27.30 2.49 -19.65
CA GLN A 249 -26.43 3.45 -20.33
C GLN A 249 -25.25 2.73 -20.99
N GLY A 250 -25.29 2.61 -22.32
CA GLY A 250 -24.30 1.81 -23.08
C GLY A 250 -24.63 0.32 -23.05
N TYR A 251 -23.70 -0.51 -22.56
CA TYR A 251 -23.93 -1.93 -22.32
C TYR A 251 -23.11 -2.41 -21.11
N PRO A 252 -23.58 -3.44 -20.36
CA PRO A 252 -22.75 -4.09 -19.35
C PRO A 252 -21.61 -4.90 -19.98
N ASP A 253 -20.46 -4.93 -19.31
CA ASP A 253 -19.33 -5.79 -19.63
C ASP A 253 -19.10 -6.80 -18.51
N TYR A 254 -18.80 -8.05 -18.86
CA TYR A 254 -18.35 -9.08 -17.94
C TYR A 254 -16.84 -9.25 -18.06
N LEU A 255 -16.15 -9.01 -16.96
CA LEU A 255 -14.71 -9.03 -16.79
C LEU A 255 -14.36 -10.33 -16.05
N ASN A 256 -13.73 -11.28 -16.75
CA ASN A 256 -13.13 -12.45 -16.13
C ASN A 256 -11.62 -12.25 -16.06
N TYR A 257 -11.10 -11.83 -14.91
CA TYR A 257 -9.71 -11.46 -14.71
C TYR A 257 -8.79 -12.67 -14.56
N GLY A 258 -7.64 -12.66 -15.24
CA GLY A 258 -6.63 -13.73 -15.10
C GLY A 258 -5.96 -13.73 -13.73
N ILE A 259 -5.83 -12.57 -13.08
CA ILE A 259 -5.38 -12.45 -11.70
C ILE A 259 -6.54 -12.89 -10.78
N ARG A 260 -6.30 -13.96 -10.00
CA ARG A 260 -7.25 -14.52 -9.00
C ARG A 260 -8.60 -15.00 -9.57
N ASP A 261 -8.71 -15.23 -10.88
CA ASP A 261 -9.93 -15.71 -11.57
C ASP A 261 -11.21 -14.96 -11.15
N SER A 262 -11.08 -13.64 -10.95
CA SER A 262 -12.13 -12.78 -10.40
C SER A 262 -13.14 -12.41 -11.50
N LYS A 263 -14.44 -12.55 -11.17
CA LYS A 263 -15.54 -12.53 -12.14
C LYS A 263 -16.47 -11.37 -11.83
N VAL A 264 -16.46 -10.31 -12.63
CA VAL A 264 -17.20 -9.06 -12.33
C VAL A 264 -18.08 -8.65 -13.51
N VAL A 265 -19.36 -8.34 -13.29
CA VAL A 265 -20.13 -7.55 -14.26
C VAL A 265 -20.07 -6.08 -13.86
N GLN A 266 -19.59 -5.24 -14.77
CA GLN A 266 -19.70 -3.78 -14.66
C GLN A 266 -20.88 -3.30 -15.50
N SER A 267 -21.75 -2.48 -14.93
CA SER A 267 -22.93 -1.96 -15.63
C SER A 267 -23.26 -0.51 -15.25
N TRP A 268 -23.80 0.25 -16.20
CA TRP A 268 -24.23 1.64 -16.00
C TRP A 268 -25.72 1.77 -16.30
N TRP A 269 -26.44 2.50 -15.45
CA TRP A 269 -27.88 2.67 -15.54
C TRP A 269 -28.31 4.09 -15.20
N ILE A 270 -29.49 4.49 -15.68
CA ILE A 270 -30.19 5.71 -15.29
C ILE A 270 -31.51 5.29 -14.63
N VAL A 271 -31.54 5.30 -13.31
CA VAL A 271 -32.76 5.09 -12.52
C VAL A 271 -33.55 6.40 -12.53
N ARG A 272 -34.80 6.37 -12.99
CA ARG A 272 -35.70 7.52 -12.98
C ARG A 272 -36.72 7.37 -11.88
N LEU A 273 -36.78 8.36 -11.01
CA LEU A 273 -37.56 8.33 -9.78
C LEU A 273 -38.58 9.46 -9.76
N THR A 274 -39.72 9.22 -9.12
CA THR A 274 -40.61 10.27 -8.61
C THR A 274 -40.50 10.24 -7.09
N ARG A 275 -40.08 11.35 -6.48
CA ARG A 275 -40.02 11.47 -5.02
C ARG A 275 -41.41 11.76 -4.47
N LYS A 276 -41.83 11.01 -3.46
CA LYS A 276 -43.21 11.03 -2.96
C LYS A 276 -43.55 12.28 -2.13
N SER A 277 -42.57 12.85 -1.42
CA SER A 277 -42.73 14.05 -0.57
C SER A 277 -43.17 15.29 -1.34
N ASP A 278 -42.59 15.53 -2.53
CA ASP A 278 -42.76 16.76 -3.31
C ASP A 278 -43.07 16.54 -4.80
N GLN A 279 -43.25 15.28 -5.23
CA GLN A 279 -43.51 14.87 -6.62
C GLN A 279 -42.37 15.23 -7.59
N LYS A 280 -41.17 15.49 -7.09
CA LYS A 280 -39.99 15.84 -7.90
C LYS A 280 -39.51 14.63 -8.70
N LYS A 281 -39.30 14.85 -10.00
CA LYS A 281 -38.67 13.87 -10.90
C LYS A 281 -37.16 13.95 -10.78
N ILE A 282 -36.50 12.82 -10.55
CA ILE A 282 -35.06 12.72 -10.29
C ILE A 282 -34.50 11.65 -11.23
N ASN A 283 -33.39 11.95 -11.90
CA ASN A 283 -32.63 10.97 -12.68
C ASN A 283 -31.34 10.68 -11.92
N VAL A 284 -31.10 9.42 -11.58
CA VAL A 284 -29.92 8.96 -10.84
C VAL A 284 -29.06 8.09 -11.76
N PRO A 285 -27.96 8.62 -12.31
CA PRO A 285 -26.93 7.79 -12.92
C PRO A 285 -26.25 6.94 -11.84
N ILE A 286 -26.13 5.64 -12.10
CA ILE A 286 -25.53 4.67 -11.19
C ILE A 286 -24.66 3.69 -11.96
N MET A 287 -23.44 3.46 -11.47
CA MET A 287 -22.60 2.35 -11.88
C MET A 287 -22.70 1.25 -10.82
N PHE A 288 -22.94 0.02 -11.24
CA PHE A 288 -22.83 -1.16 -10.41
C PHE A 288 -21.64 -2.02 -10.82
N LEU A 289 -20.96 -2.60 -9.83
CA LEU A 289 -20.09 -3.76 -9.97
C LEU A 289 -20.72 -4.94 -9.22
N HIS A 290 -20.85 -6.08 -9.89
CA HIS A 290 -21.37 -7.32 -9.33
C HIS A 290 -20.29 -8.41 -9.41
N ASP A 291 -19.72 -8.82 -8.28
CA ASP A 291 -18.75 -9.91 -8.21
C ASP A 291 -19.45 -11.27 -8.12
N PHE A 292 -19.04 -12.25 -8.91
CA PHE A 292 -19.65 -13.58 -9.03
C PHE A 292 -18.75 -14.67 -8.45
N ASN A 293 -19.35 -15.66 -7.78
CA ASN A 293 -18.70 -16.94 -7.49
C ASN A 293 -18.75 -17.89 -8.71
N ASP A 294 -18.14 -19.08 -8.58
CA ASP A 294 -18.06 -20.07 -9.66
C ASP A 294 -19.41 -20.71 -10.01
N ASP A 295 -20.36 -20.72 -9.07
CA ASP A 295 -21.77 -21.09 -9.30
C ASP A 295 -22.55 -20.00 -10.07
N GLY A 296 -21.93 -18.84 -10.28
CA GLY A 296 -22.52 -17.69 -10.95
C GLY A 296 -23.57 -16.96 -10.11
N MET A 297 -23.47 -17.02 -8.79
CA MET A 297 -24.25 -16.20 -7.86
C MET A 297 -23.46 -14.92 -7.52
N ILE A 298 -24.17 -13.81 -7.33
CA ILE A 298 -23.57 -12.52 -6.95
C ILE A 298 -23.19 -12.57 -5.47
N THR A 299 -21.93 -12.27 -5.17
CA THR A 299 -21.34 -12.31 -3.82
C THR A 299 -21.00 -10.93 -3.26
N MET A 300 -20.88 -9.93 -4.13
CA MET A 300 -20.74 -8.53 -3.76
C MET A 300 -21.48 -7.65 -4.79
N GLU A 301 -22.22 -6.67 -4.30
CA GLU A 301 -22.65 -5.51 -5.09
C GLU A 301 -21.93 -4.24 -4.59
N SER A 302 -21.39 -3.47 -5.55
CA SER A 302 -20.81 -2.14 -5.29
C SER A 302 -21.53 -1.07 -6.12
N ALA A 303 -22.23 -0.16 -5.46
CA ALA A 303 -23.00 0.91 -6.09
C ALA A 303 -22.29 2.27 -6.04
N TYR A 304 -22.16 2.94 -7.19
CA TYR A 304 -21.54 4.26 -7.33
C TYR A 304 -22.56 5.22 -7.95
N TYR A 305 -23.08 6.13 -7.14
CA TYR A 305 -24.07 7.14 -7.52
C TYR A 305 -23.85 8.41 -6.68
N SER A 306 -24.78 9.37 -6.76
CA SER A 306 -24.78 10.56 -5.90
C SER A 306 -26.04 10.59 -5.02
N ALA A 307 -25.91 10.22 -3.74
CA ALA A 307 -27.00 10.30 -2.76
C ALA A 307 -27.58 11.70 -2.61
N LYS A 308 -26.81 12.75 -2.91
CA LYS A 308 -27.29 14.14 -2.94
C LYS A 308 -28.44 14.39 -3.93
N LEU A 309 -28.60 13.53 -4.94
CA LEU A 309 -29.76 13.59 -5.84
C LEU A 309 -31.08 13.15 -5.16
N LEU A 310 -30.98 12.42 -4.05
CA LEU A 310 -32.10 11.86 -3.29
C LEU A 310 -32.52 12.73 -2.09
N GLU A 311 -31.64 13.61 -1.61
CA GLU A 311 -31.92 14.54 -0.50
C GLU A 311 -33.07 15.51 -0.82
N ASP A 312 -33.99 15.71 0.13
CA ASP A 312 -35.17 16.60 0.02
C ASP A 312 -34.81 18.04 -0.34
#